data_AF-A0A349PE36-F1
#
_entry.id   AF-A0A349PE36-F1
#
_cell.length_a   1.000
_cell.length_b   1.000
_cell.length_c   1.000
_cell.angle_alpha   90.00
_cell.angle_beta   90.00
_cell.angle_gamma   90.00
#
_symmetry.space_group_name_H-M   'P 1'
#
loop_
_entity.id
_entity.type
_entity.pdbx_description
1 polymer ?
#
loop_
_entity_poly.entity_id
_entity_poly.type
_entity_poly.pdbx_seq_one_letter_code
_entity_poly.pdbx_strand_id
1 'polypeptide(L)'
;MKKMTISDGDFSEFLRIARKINFFSQMTLGWVEKILAFGMLYEYKKGEQVFRQGGPGDSFYIIHSGKLAVTVKSGFFSFPKKVAVLGPGDFFGEMALIDRAPRTATVTCEEPSKLFILLADHFDEAFKGNPAFADEVRRTISERKFGLNQQ
;
A
#
# COMPACT_ATOMS: atom_id res chain seq x y z
N MET A 1 -15.24 0.39 5.04
CA MET A 1 -14.38 -0.81 5.09
C MET A 1 -14.99 -1.93 5.91
N LYS A 2 -14.80 -3.19 5.50
CA LYS A 2 -15.20 -4.41 6.23
C LYS A 2 -14.01 -5.35 6.38
N LYS A 3 -13.69 -5.77 7.61
CA LYS A 3 -12.66 -6.79 7.86
C LYS A 3 -13.14 -8.14 7.33
N MET A 4 -12.30 -8.84 6.58
CA MET A 4 -12.59 -10.19 6.11
C MET A 4 -11.84 -11.22 6.95
N THR A 5 -12.47 -12.38 7.15
CA THR A 5 -11.74 -13.59 7.57
C THR A 5 -10.96 -14.08 6.36
N ILE A 6 -9.65 -14.24 6.51
CA ILE A 6 -8.81 -14.79 5.44
C ILE A 6 -9.10 -16.29 5.37
N SER A 7 -9.66 -16.76 4.25
CA SER A 7 -9.76 -18.19 3.98
C SER A 7 -8.48 -18.74 3.35
N ASP A 8 -8.28 -20.05 3.37
CA ASP A 8 -7.14 -20.70 2.68
C ASP A 8 -7.14 -20.41 1.16
N GLY A 9 -8.31 -20.15 0.58
CA GLY A 9 -8.47 -19.70 -0.80
C GLY A 9 -7.98 -18.27 -1.03
N ASP A 10 -8.31 -17.35 -0.12
CA ASP A 10 -7.78 -15.97 -0.15
C ASP A 10 -6.26 -15.95 0.06
N PHE A 11 -5.74 -16.86 0.89
CA PHE A 11 -4.31 -17.03 1.12
C PHE A 11 -3.58 -17.51 -0.13
N SER A 12 -4.11 -18.55 -0.79
CA SER A 12 -3.53 -19.09 -2.02
C SER A 12 -3.60 -18.08 -3.18
N GLU A 13 -4.71 -17.35 -3.29
CA GLU A 13 -4.88 -16.32 -4.31
C GLU A 13 -3.98 -15.10 -4.02
N PHE A 14 -3.84 -14.71 -2.76
CA PHE A 14 -2.88 -13.69 -2.39
C PHE A 14 -1.45 -14.16 -2.66
N LEU A 15 -1.05 -15.38 -2.31
CA LEU A 15 0.28 -15.89 -2.67
C LEU A 15 0.51 -15.87 -4.17
N ARG A 16 -0.52 -16.22 -4.97
CA ARG A 16 -0.45 -16.16 -6.43
C ARG A 16 -0.29 -14.73 -6.94
N ILE A 17 -1.04 -13.78 -6.38
CA ILE A 17 -0.96 -12.36 -6.74
C ILE A 17 0.37 -11.81 -6.26
N ALA A 18 0.71 -11.95 -4.98
CA ALA A 18 1.98 -11.62 -4.36
C ALA A 18 3.15 -12.06 -5.24
N ARG A 19 3.24 -13.32 -5.65
CA ARG A 19 4.32 -13.78 -6.54
C ARG A 19 4.38 -13.07 -7.90
N LYS A 20 3.27 -12.52 -8.39
CA LYS A 20 3.21 -11.66 -9.59
C LYS A 20 3.49 -10.20 -9.30
N ILE A 21 3.37 -9.77 -8.04
CA ILE A 21 3.88 -8.48 -7.59
C ILE A 21 5.40 -8.56 -7.55
N ASN A 22 6.05 -7.68 -8.31
CA ASN A 22 7.52 -7.59 -8.35
C ASN A 22 8.15 -7.43 -6.96
N PHE A 23 7.38 -6.89 -6.02
CA PHE A 23 7.68 -6.75 -4.61
C PHE A 23 7.87 -8.07 -3.86
N PHE A 24 6.93 -9.01 -3.96
CA PHE A 24 6.99 -10.27 -3.19
C PHE A 24 7.82 -11.34 -3.88
N SER A 25 8.07 -11.22 -5.19
CA SER A 25 8.94 -12.15 -5.91
C SER A 25 10.38 -12.11 -5.40
N GLN A 26 10.80 -11.00 -4.78
CA GLN A 26 12.12 -10.84 -4.17
C GLN A 26 12.15 -11.19 -2.67
N MET A 27 11.00 -11.50 -2.06
CA MET A 27 10.93 -11.89 -0.65
C MET A 27 11.11 -13.40 -0.49
N THR A 28 11.73 -13.82 0.62
CA THR A 28 11.75 -15.24 0.99
C THR A 28 10.34 -15.70 1.36
N LEU A 29 10.02 -16.97 1.10
CA LEU A 29 8.69 -17.54 1.38
C LEU A 29 8.25 -17.34 2.84
N GLY A 30 9.16 -17.54 3.79
CA GLY A 30 8.86 -17.33 5.22
C GLY A 30 8.49 -15.89 5.57
N TRP A 31 8.98 -14.90 4.83
CA TRP A 31 8.56 -13.51 5.02
C TRP A 31 7.19 -13.22 4.41
N VAL A 32 6.87 -13.83 3.27
CA VAL A 32 5.53 -13.75 2.67
C VAL A 32 4.50 -14.34 3.64
N GLU A 33 4.81 -15.50 4.23
CA GLU A 33 3.98 -16.14 5.25
C GLU A 33 3.81 -15.28 6.50
N LYS A 34 4.88 -14.63 7.00
CA LYS A 34 4.78 -13.68 8.11
C LYS A 34 3.90 -12.46 7.80
N ILE A 35 4.08 -11.84 6.63
CA ILE A 35 3.25 -10.71 6.21
C ILE A 35 1.79 -11.12 6.08
N LEU A 36 1.53 -12.34 5.62
CA LEU A 36 0.18 -12.91 5.57
C LEU A 36 -0.41 -13.20 6.95
N ALA A 37 0.40 -13.68 7.89
CA ALA A 37 -0.02 -13.98 9.25
C ALA A 37 -0.40 -12.70 10.04
N PHE A 38 0.31 -11.59 9.80
CA PHE A 38 0.04 -10.31 10.47
C PHE A 38 -0.86 -9.37 9.66
N GLY A 39 -0.96 -9.60 8.35
CA GLY A 39 -1.76 -8.80 7.45
C GLY A 39 -3.25 -9.02 7.65
N MET A 40 -4.02 -7.95 7.57
CA MET A 40 -5.48 -8.03 7.57
C MET A 40 -6.03 -7.70 6.19
N LEU A 41 -6.97 -8.52 5.73
CA LEU A 41 -7.68 -8.28 4.47
C LEU A 41 -8.95 -7.46 4.73
N TYR A 42 -9.05 -6.31 4.08
CA TYR A 42 -10.21 -5.43 4.16
C TYR A 42 -10.82 -5.16 2.80
N GLU A 43 -12.14 -5.16 2.76
CA GLU A 43 -12.91 -4.73 1.60
C GLU A 43 -13.32 -3.26 1.73
N TYR A 44 -13.14 -2.53 0.65
CA TYR A 44 -13.51 -1.13 0.46
C TYR A 44 -14.48 -1.00 -0.70
N LYS A 45 -15.49 -0.15 -0.54
CA LYS A 45 -16.43 0.18 -1.60
C LYS A 45 -15.83 1.24 -2.53
N LYS A 46 -16.34 1.30 -3.75
CA LYS A 46 -16.07 2.42 -4.67
C LYS A 46 -16.37 3.75 -3.98
N GLY A 47 -15.46 4.71 -4.11
CA GLY A 47 -15.51 6.04 -3.50
C GLY A 47 -15.01 6.11 -2.06
N GLU A 48 -14.79 4.98 -1.38
CA GLU A 48 -14.19 5.01 -0.04
C GLU A 48 -12.72 5.48 -0.12
N GLN A 49 -12.38 6.37 0.81
CA GLN A 49 -11.00 6.81 0.99
C GLN A 49 -10.31 5.86 1.95
N VAL A 50 -9.15 5.35 1.55
CA VAL A 50 -8.31 4.49 2.41
C VAL A 50 -7.64 5.36 3.46
N PHE A 51 -7.06 6.47 3.04
CA PHE A 51 -6.59 7.54 3.93
C PHE A 51 -6.55 8.87 3.19
N ARG A 52 -6.41 9.96 3.95
CA ARG A 52 -6.28 11.33 3.45
C ARG A 52 -4.87 11.86 3.61
N GLN A 53 -4.47 12.73 2.68
CA GLN A 53 -3.27 13.55 2.81
C GLN A 53 -3.29 14.31 4.14
N GLY A 54 -2.13 14.40 4.80
CA GLY A 54 -1.97 15.01 6.12
C GLY A 54 -2.43 14.13 7.30
N GLY A 55 -3.06 12.99 7.04
CA GLY A 55 -3.41 12.01 8.08
C GLY A 55 -2.18 11.28 8.65
N PRO A 56 -2.36 10.50 9.73
CA PRO A 56 -1.29 9.70 10.32
C PRO A 56 -0.80 8.59 9.38
N GLY A 57 0.50 8.30 9.48
CA GLY A 57 1.19 7.19 8.82
C GLY A 57 1.32 5.99 9.74
N ASP A 58 0.36 5.08 9.74
CA ASP A 58 0.25 3.96 10.71
C ASP A 58 0.14 2.57 10.06
N SER A 59 0.04 2.53 8.74
CA SER A 59 -0.21 1.30 7.97
C SER A 59 0.35 1.38 6.56
N PHE A 60 0.78 0.22 6.07
CA PHE A 60 1.17 -0.08 4.70
C PHE A 60 0.10 -0.94 4.04
N TYR A 61 -0.12 -0.74 2.74
CA TYR A 61 -1.23 -1.36 2.01
C TYR A 61 -0.73 -2.03 0.73
N ILE A 62 -1.25 -3.21 0.46
CA ILE A 62 -1.06 -3.92 -0.83
C ILE A 62 -2.44 -4.15 -1.45
N ILE A 63 -2.55 -3.88 -2.74
CA ILE A 63 -3.80 -4.01 -3.47
C ILE A 63 -3.95 -5.45 -3.95
N HIS A 64 -4.90 -6.17 -3.36
CA HIS A 64 -5.27 -7.51 -3.82
C HIS A 64 -6.20 -7.44 -5.03
N SER A 65 -7.19 -6.56 -5.01
CA SER A 65 -8.10 -6.35 -6.14
C SER A 65 -8.65 -4.93 -6.19
N GLY A 66 -9.16 -4.54 -7.36
CA GLY A 66 -9.78 -3.24 -7.63
C GLY A 66 -8.78 -2.20 -8.12
N LYS A 67 -9.20 -0.93 -8.09
CA LYS A 67 -8.47 0.21 -8.67
C LYS A 67 -8.55 1.41 -7.74
N LEU A 68 -7.43 2.09 -7.52
CA LEU A 68 -7.33 3.20 -6.58
C LEU A 68 -6.69 4.42 -7.26
N ALA A 69 -7.20 5.61 -6.94
CA ALA A 69 -6.62 6.87 -7.35
C ALA A 69 -5.81 7.49 -6.21
N VAL A 70 -4.62 7.99 -6.55
CA VAL A 70 -3.78 8.79 -5.66
C VAL A 70 -3.93 10.25 -6.06
N THR A 71 -4.34 11.10 -5.12
CA THR A 71 -4.50 12.54 -5.35
C THR A 71 -3.71 13.37 -4.35
N VAL A 72 -3.18 14.49 -4.80
CA VAL A 72 -2.41 15.43 -3.97
C VAL A 72 -2.99 16.82 -4.12
N LYS A 73 -3.06 17.55 -3.00
CA LYS A 73 -3.47 18.95 -2.93
C LYS A 73 -2.28 19.80 -2.48
N SER A 74 -1.77 20.65 -3.37
CA SER A 74 -0.56 21.47 -3.17
C SER A 74 -0.81 22.84 -2.52
N GLY A 75 -2.00 23.07 -1.94
CA GLY A 75 -2.35 24.34 -1.30
C GLY A 75 -3.82 24.39 -0.89
N PHE A 76 -4.18 25.28 0.04
CA PHE A 76 -5.54 25.33 0.61
C PHE A 76 -6.64 25.59 -0.44
N PHE A 77 -6.34 26.44 -1.44
CA PHE A 77 -7.26 26.81 -2.51
C PHE A 77 -7.11 25.95 -3.78
N SER A 78 -6.20 24.99 -3.80
CA SER A 78 -5.97 24.13 -4.96
C SER A 78 -6.95 22.96 -4.99
N PHE A 79 -7.39 22.56 -6.18
CA PHE A 79 -8.09 21.31 -6.36
C PHE A 79 -7.12 20.12 -6.23
N PRO A 80 -7.54 18.98 -5.64
CA PRO A 80 -6.73 17.78 -5.65
C PRO A 80 -6.44 17.32 -7.08
N LYS A 81 -5.17 17.13 -7.41
CA LYS A 81 -4.71 16.61 -8.69
C LYS A 81 -4.48 15.11 -8.58
N LYS A 82 -4.96 14.34 -9.55
CA LYS A 82 -4.66 12.90 -9.63
C LYS A 82 -3.23 12.71 -10.12
N VAL A 83 -2.40 12.07 -9.32
CA VAL A 83 -0.96 11.91 -9.57
C VAL A 83 -0.59 10.49 -9.98
N ALA A 84 -1.40 9.50 -9.59
CA ALA A 84 -1.23 8.11 -9.97
C ALA A 84 -2.56 7.35 -9.90
N VAL A 85 -2.59 6.19 -10.57
CA VAL A 85 -3.63 5.17 -10.46
C VAL A 85 -2.92 3.86 -10.13
N LEU A 86 -3.41 3.16 -9.10
CA LEU A 86 -2.85 1.92 -8.60
C LEU A 86 -3.85 0.78 -8.82
N GLY A 87 -3.34 -0.40 -9.13
CA GLY A 87 -4.13 -1.61 -9.38
C GLY A 87 -3.62 -2.83 -8.61
N PRO A 88 -4.16 -4.01 -8.90
CA PRO A 88 -3.76 -5.24 -8.23
C PRO A 88 -2.26 -5.48 -8.37
N GLY A 89 -1.62 -5.65 -7.22
CA GLY A 89 -0.18 -5.79 -7.11
C GLY A 89 0.56 -4.54 -6.69
N ASP A 90 0.02 -3.36 -6.93
CA ASP A 90 0.64 -2.16 -6.41
C ASP A 90 0.50 -2.08 -4.88
N PHE A 91 1.41 -1.35 -4.24
CA PHE A 91 1.36 -1.05 -2.81
C PHE A 91 1.39 0.45 -2.56
N PHE A 92 1.00 0.88 -1.37
CA PHE A 92 1.03 2.28 -0.99
C PHE A 92 1.07 2.49 0.53
N GLY A 93 1.33 3.74 0.93
CA GLY A 93 1.38 4.16 2.34
C GLY A 93 2.78 4.07 2.96
N GLU A 94 3.77 3.57 2.24
CA GLU A 94 5.16 3.40 2.70
C GLU A 94 5.87 4.72 3.02
N MET A 95 5.59 5.79 2.24
CA MET A 95 6.29 7.07 2.41
C MET A 95 6.13 7.63 3.83
N ALA A 96 4.90 7.59 4.37
CA ALA A 96 4.61 8.12 5.69
C ALA A 96 5.28 7.31 6.81
N LEU A 97 5.43 5.99 6.63
CA LEU A 97 6.13 5.11 7.57
C LEU A 97 7.63 5.36 7.56
N ILE A 98 8.23 5.43 6.36
CA ILE A 98 9.67 5.62 6.18
C ILE A 98 10.12 7.02 6.58
N ASP A 99 9.43 8.06 6.09
CA ASP A 99 9.78 9.45 6.39
C ASP A 99 9.31 9.88 7.80
N ARG A 100 8.57 9.01 8.51
CA ARG A 100 7.93 9.30 9.82
C ARG A 100 7.17 10.64 9.80
N ALA A 101 6.42 10.83 8.73
CA ALA A 101 5.72 12.06 8.43
C ALA A 101 4.25 11.79 8.11
N PRO A 102 3.37 12.81 8.11
CA PRO A 102 1.99 12.65 7.66
C PRO A 102 1.88 12.11 6.24
N ARG A 103 0.72 11.53 5.90
CA ARG A 103 0.43 11.00 4.54
C ARG A 103 0.65 12.09 3.49
N THR A 104 1.44 11.81 2.47
CA THR A 104 1.78 12.75 1.38
C THR A 104 0.66 12.94 0.35
N ALA A 105 -0.29 12.00 0.31
CA ALA A 105 -1.38 11.98 -0.66
C ALA A 105 -2.68 11.40 -0.05
N THR A 106 -3.79 11.61 -0.73
CA THR A 106 -5.07 10.94 -0.47
C THR A 106 -5.19 9.74 -1.41
N VAL A 107 -5.65 8.61 -0.89
CA VAL A 107 -5.89 7.40 -1.69
C VAL A 107 -7.37 7.03 -1.62
N THR A 108 -8.01 6.90 -2.79
CA THR A 108 -9.45 6.63 -2.92
C THR A 108 -9.70 5.45 -3.84
N CYS A 109 -10.60 4.55 -3.47
CA CYS A 109 -11.04 3.43 -4.31
C CYS A 109 -11.89 3.94 -5.48
N GLU A 110 -11.44 3.75 -6.72
CA GLU A 110 -12.24 4.04 -7.94
C GLU A 110 -13.23 2.91 -8.28
N GLU A 111 -12.97 1.72 -7.74
CA GLU A 111 -13.75 0.48 -7.86
C GLU A 111 -13.82 -0.21 -6.49
N PRO A 112 -14.73 -1.19 -6.27
CA PRO A 112 -14.64 -2.05 -5.10
C PRO A 112 -13.25 -2.70 -5.01
N SER A 113 -12.60 -2.58 -3.86
CA SER A 113 -11.20 -2.97 -3.68
C SER A 113 -11.04 -3.87 -2.46
N LYS A 114 -10.11 -4.81 -2.57
CA LYS A 114 -9.63 -5.59 -1.42
C LYS A 114 -8.17 -5.23 -1.17
N LEU A 115 -7.84 -4.90 0.06
CA LEU A 115 -6.52 -4.44 0.47
C LEU A 115 -5.99 -5.32 1.60
N PHE A 116 -4.75 -5.77 1.46
CA PHE A 116 -3.98 -6.28 2.59
C PHE A 116 -3.37 -5.09 3.32
N ILE A 117 -3.59 -5.03 4.62
CA ILE A 117 -3.14 -3.97 5.50
C ILE A 117 -2.12 -4.56 6.47
N LEU A 118 -0.92 -3.97 6.47
CA LEU A 118 0.15 -4.28 7.41
C LEU A 118 0.37 -3.07 8.31
N LEU A 119 0.26 -3.26 9.63
CA LEU A 119 0.47 -2.18 10.60
C LEU A 119 1.94 -1.75 10.64
N ALA A 120 2.18 -0.51 11.08
CA ALA A 120 3.51 0.10 11.12
C ALA A 120 4.59 -0.80 11.77
N ASP A 121 4.30 -1.40 12.93
CA ASP A 121 5.29 -2.23 13.64
C ASP A 121 5.70 -3.47 12.82
N HIS A 122 4.75 -4.11 12.15
CA HIS A 122 5.02 -5.28 11.31
C HIS A 122 5.69 -4.89 9.99
N PHE A 123 5.36 -3.72 9.44
CA PHE A 123 6.09 -3.14 8.32
C PHE A 123 7.56 -2.87 8.71
N ASP A 124 7.79 -2.30 9.90
CA ASP A 124 9.11 -2.02 10.43
C ASP A 124 9.94 -3.29 10.63
N GLU A 125 9.33 -4.37 11.14
CA GLU A 125 9.98 -5.68 11.26
C GLU A 125 10.36 -6.24 9.89
N ALA A 126 9.43 -6.22 8.93
CA ALA A 126 9.70 -6.64 7.56
C ALA A 126 10.81 -5.81 6.91
N PHE A 127 10.79 -4.49 7.11
CA PHE A 127 11.73 -3.55 6.48
C PHE A 127 13.15 -3.73 7.00
N LYS A 128 13.30 -4.00 8.31
CA LYS A 128 14.62 -4.26 8.92
C LYS A 128 15.11 -5.68 8.64
N GLY A 129 14.21 -6.66 8.58
CA GLY A 129 14.55 -8.07 8.46
C GLY A 129 14.65 -8.61 7.02
N ASN A 130 14.38 -7.78 6.01
CA ASN A 130 14.40 -8.20 4.62
C ASN A 130 14.99 -7.11 3.69
N PRO A 131 16.30 -7.22 3.34
CA PRO A 131 16.97 -6.24 2.48
C PRO A 131 16.30 -6.04 1.12
N ALA A 132 15.84 -7.11 0.47
CA ALA A 132 15.21 -7.02 -0.85
C ALA A 132 13.90 -6.22 -0.81
N PHE A 133 13.08 -6.43 0.23
CA PHE A 133 11.90 -5.62 0.47
C PHE A 133 12.25 -4.16 0.77
N ALA A 134 13.27 -3.92 1.60
CA ALA A 134 13.69 -2.57 1.93
C ALA A 134 14.18 -1.81 0.69
N ASP A 135 14.92 -2.46 -0.20
CA ASP A 135 15.43 -1.88 -1.44
C ASP A 135 14.31 -1.56 -2.43
N GLU A 136 13.33 -2.45 -2.58
CA GLU A 136 12.15 -2.17 -3.40
C GLU A 136 11.33 -0.99 -2.87
N VAL A 137 11.10 -0.92 -1.55
CA VAL A 137 10.43 0.23 -0.93
C VAL A 137 11.20 1.53 -1.19
N ARG A 138 12.52 1.53 -1.01
CA ARG A 138 13.37 2.70 -1.28
C ARG A 138 13.32 3.14 -2.74
N ARG A 139 13.35 2.18 -3.67
CA ARG A 139 13.21 2.43 -5.11
C ARG A 139 11.88 3.11 -5.41
N THR A 140 10.76 2.55 -4.94
CA THR A 140 9.43 3.11 -5.15
C THR A 140 9.27 4.50 -4.53
N ILE A 141 9.80 4.73 -3.32
CA ILE A 141 9.78 6.07 -2.70
C ILE A 141 10.53 7.08 -3.58
N SER A 142 11.69 6.69 -4.13
CA SER A 142 12.49 7.57 -4.99
C SER A 142 11.72 7.96 -6.25
N GLU A 143 11.06 6.99 -6.91
CA GLU A 143 10.21 7.21 -8.09
C GLU A 143 9.03 8.13 -7.78
N ARG A 144 8.36 7.91 -6.63
CA ARG A 144 7.22 8.72 -6.20
C ARG A 144 7.62 10.15 -5.84
N LYS A 145 8.71 10.34 -5.09
CA LYS A 145 9.23 11.68 -4.75
C LYS A 145 9.57 12.45 -6.03
N PHE A 146 10.19 11.80 -7.00
CA PHE A 146 10.47 12.40 -8.31
C PHE A 146 9.20 12.81 -9.05
N GLY A 147 8.19 11.94 -9.10
CA GLY A 147 6.90 12.24 -9.74
C GLY A 147 6.08 13.32 -9.05
N LEU A 148 6.24 13.50 -7.72
CA LEU A 148 5.58 14.55 -6.95
C LEU A 148 6.26 15.92 -7.13
N ASN A 149 7.58 15.96 -7.26
CA ASN A 149 8.34 17.21 -7.40
C ASN A 149 8.25 17.86 -8.79
N GLN A 150 7.70 17.15 -9.79
CA GLN A 150 7.51 17.66 -11.16
C GLN A 150 6.10 18.19 -11.44
N GLN A 151 5.27 18.42 -10.42
CA GLN A 151 3.86 18.78 -10.57
C GLN A 151 3.48 20.11 -9.94
#